data_AF-A0A1M3FTZ5-F1
#
_entry.id   AF-A0A1M3FTZ5-F1
#
_cell.length_a   1.000
_cell.length_b   1.000
_cell.length_c   1.000
_cell.angle_alpha   90.00
_cell.angle_beta   90.00
_cell.angle_gamma   90.00
#
_symmetry.space_group_name_H-M   'P 1'
#
loop_
_entity.id
_entity.type
_entity.pdbx_description
1 polymer ?
#
loop_
_entity_poly.entity_id
_entity_poly.type
_entity_poly.pdbx_seq_one_letter_code
_entity_poly.pdbx_strand_id
1 'polypeptide(L)'
;MKKTFLLIGISLLSFAGFAQKGNNQINVGVELGLPTGDNGDVSKAGFGGTVKGLYGIGTAGQLSLTTGFISFSAKSEFADLLGADKITSTVVPILAGYRHHFSGFFVEPQVGYGIYGGKIKGGDFATSDSEGAFTWAAGVGYIYKNAEIGARYQSMSKDGESSGFVGIRLAYNFSLGGNK
;
A
#
# COMPACT_ATOMS: atom_id res chain seq x y z
N MET A 1 -11.77 -16.70 6.34
CA MET A 1 -11.43 -15.62 5.37
C MET A 1 -12.61 -14.71 5.00
N LYS A 2 -13.82 -15.22 4.71
CA LYS A 2 -14.97 -14.32 4.35
C LYS A 2 -15.46 -13.42 5.50
N LYS A 3 -15.39 -13.90 6.75
CA LYS A 3 -15.89 -13.16 7.93
C LYS A 3 -14.95 -12.05 8.41
N THR A 4 -13.64 -12.16 8.15
CA THR A 4 -12.64 -11.13 8.50
C THR A 4 -12.67 -9.94 7.56
N PHE A 5 -12.96 -10.14 6.27
CA PHE A 5 -13.20 -9.04 5.32
C PHE A 5 -14.43 -8.20 5.69
N LEU A 6 -15.49 -8.83 6.19
CA LEU A 6 -16.70 -8.14 6.63
C LEU A 6 -16.44 -7.24 7.85
N LEU A 7 -15.62 -7.72 8.79
CA LEU A 7 -15.22 -6.96 9.99
C LEU A 7 -14.37 -5.73 9.64
N ILE A 8 -13.48 -5.84 8.65
CA ILE A 8 -12.68 -4.70 8.14
C ILE A 8 -13.60 -3.69 7.41
N GLY A 9 -14.57 -4.17 6.63
CA GLY A 9 -15.55 -3.30 5.98
C GLY A 9 -16.44 -2.54 6.98
N ILE A 10 -16.87 -3.20 8.05
CA ILE A 10 -17.69 -2.59 9.11
C ILE A 10 -16.88 -1.58 9.94
N SER A 11 -15.61 -1.87 10.25
CA SER A 11 -14.77 -0.90 10.97
C SER A 11 -14.47 0.34 10.14
N LEU A 12 -14.31 0.21 8.82
CA LEU A 12 -14.14 1.34 7.90
C LEU A 12 -15.40 2.23 7.81
N LEU A 13 -16.60 1.64 7.91
CA LEU A 13 -17.87 2.39 7.90
C LEU A 13 -18.12 3.15 9.21
N SER A 14 -17.67 2.62 10.35
CA SER A 14 -17.84 3.29 11.66
C SER A 14 -17.03 4.60 11.79
N PHE A 15 -15.97 4.79 11.00
CA PHE A 15 -15.25 6.08 10.94
C PHE A 15 -16.03 7.18 10.22
N ALA A 16 -17.02 6.85 9.39
CA ALA A 16 -17.86 7.84 8.71
C ALA A 16 -18.78 8.62 9.67
N GLY A 17 -19.02 8.09 10.89
CA GLY A 17 -19.87 8.72 11.90
C GLY A 17 -19.26 9.91 12.65
N PHE A 18 -17.95 10.17 12.51
CA PHE A 18 -17.24 11.27 13.18
C PHE A 18 -16.90 12.42 12.22
N ALA A 19 -17.89 12.87 11.43
CA ALA A 19 -17.77 13.97 10.47
C ALA A 19 -17.55 15.38 11.09
N GLN A 20 -16.96 15.47 12.29
CA GLN A 20 -16.83 16.72 13.03
C GLN A 20 -15.40 17.28 12.95
N LYS A 21 -15.25 18.37 12.18
CA LYS A 21 -14.17 19.38 12.24
C LYS A 21 -12.76 19.02 11.71
N GLY A 22 -12.64 18.06 10.78
CA GLY A 22 -11.36 17.72 10.11
C GLY A 22 -11.49 17.56 8.59
N ASN A 23 -10.40 17.77 7.83
CA ASN A 23 -10.33 17.49 6.39
C ASN A 23 -10.31 15.96 6.15
N ASN A 24 -11.47 15.32 6.28
CA ASN A 24 -11.63 13.88 6.14
C ASN A 24 -11.76 13.52 4.65
N GLN A 25 -11.00 12.52 4.20
CA GLN A 25 -10.92 12.16 2.79
C GLN A 25 -10.78 10.65 2.61
N ILE A 26 -11.32 10.12 1.51
CA ILE A 26 -10.91 8.84 0.95
C ILE A 26 -9.99 9.13 -0.22
N ASN A 27 -8.81 8.51 -0.23
CA ASN A 27 -7.84 8.69 -1.28
C ASN A 27 -7.62 7.36 -2.00
N VAL A 28 -7.92 7.31 -3.30
CA VAL A 28 -7.83 6.09 -4.11
C VAL A 28 -6.79 6.31 -5.19
N GLY A 29 -5.87 5.36 -5.36
CA GLY A 29 -4.80 5.52 -6.32
C GLY A 29 -4.26 4.22 -6.87
N VAL A 30 -3.52 4.36 -7.97
CA VAL A 30 -2.73 3.32 -8.60
C VAL A 30 -1.26 3.51 -8.25
N GLU A 31 -0.53 2.43 -8.15
CA GLU A 31 0.84 2.41 -7.66
C GLU A 31 1.72 1.53 -8.53
N LEU A 32 2.87 2.09 -8.93
CA LEU A 32 3.98 1.36 -9.54
C LEU A 32 5.00 1.09 -8.43
N GLY A 33 5.32 -0.18 -8.19
CA GLY A 33 6.33 -0.60 -7.23
C GLY A 33 7.64 -0.96 -7.91
N LEU A 34 8.75 -0.36 -7.48
CA LEU A 34 10.09 -0.70 -7.93
C LEU A 34 10.80 -1.47 -6.81
N PRO A 35 10.99 -2.79 -6.93
CA PRO A 35 11.66 -3.57 -5.89
C PRO A 35 13.09 -3.08 -5.63
N THR A 36 13.53 -3.14 -4.38
CA THR A 36 14.86 -2.69 -3.95
C THR A 36 15.62 -3.80 -3.22
N GLY A 37 16.94 -3.67 -3.14
CA GLY A 37 17.80 -4.72 -2.57
C GLY A 37 17.67 -6.01 -3.38
N ASP A 38 17.78 -7.15 -2.71
CA ASP A 38 17.76 -8.49 -3.33
C ASP A 38 16.48 -8.74 -4.14
N ASN A 39 15.35 -8.16 -3.74
CA ASN A 39 14.12 -8.23 -4.51
C ASN A 39 14.24 -7.59 -5.91
N GLY A 40 15.07 -6.55 -6.06
CA GLY A 40 15.32 -5.88 -7.34
C GLY A 40 16.04 -6.77 -8.35
N ASP A 41 16.79 -7.75 -7.88
CA ASP A 41 17.52 -8.68 -8.74
C ASP A 41 16.60 -9.76 -9.30
N VAL A 42 15.63 -10.22 -8.51
CA VAL A 42 14.74 -11.33 -8.88
C VAL A 42 13.35 -10.91 -9.37
N SER A 43 12.89 -9.69 -9.07
CA SER A 43 11.55 -9.21 -9.42
C SER A 43 11.57 -8.06 -10.43
N LYS A 44 10.55 -8.03 -11.30
CA LYS A 44 10.23 -6.88 -12.17
C LYS A 44 9.50 -5.80 -11.36
N ALA A 45 9.36 -4.63 -11.96
CA ALA A 45 8.45 -3.60 -11.45
C ALA A 45 7.03 -4.18 -11.26
N GLY A 46 6.42 -3.86 -10.13
CA GLY A 46 5.07 -4.24 -9.77
C GLY A 46 4.06 -3.14 -10.06
N PHE A 47 2.80 -3.52 -10.11
CA PHE A 47 1.68 -2.60 -10.28
C PHE A 47 0.53 -2.98 -9.36
N GLY A 48 -0.22 -1.99 -8.91
CA GLY A 48 -1.30 -2.20 -7.95
C GLY A 48 -2.19 -1.01 -7.75
N GLY A 49 -3.12 -1.17 -6.80
CA GLY A 49 -4.00 -0.12 -6.33
C GLY A 49 -3.99 -0.05 -4.81
N THR A 50 -4.00 1.17 -4.28
CA THR A 50 -4.05 1.41 -2.84
C THR A 50 -5.09 2.47 -2.51
N VAL A 51 -5.78 2.25 -1.40
CA VAL A 51 -6.79 3.15 -0.83
C VAL A 51 -6.33 3.61 0.54
N LYS A 52 -6.57 4.87 0.84
CA LYS A 52 -6.33 5.46 2.16
C LYS A 52 -7.59 6.09 2.72
N GLY A 53 -7.90 5.79 3.97
CA GLY A 53 -8.76 6.64 4.79
C GLY A 53 -7.91 7.72 5.43
N LEU A 54 -8.30 8.99 5.30
CA LEU A 54 -7.61 10.13 5.87
C LEU A 54 -8.55 10.86 6.82
N TYR A 55 -8.15 10.98 8.08
CA TYR A 55 -8.92 11.66 9.13
C TYR A 55 -8.18 12.93 9.57
N GLY A 56 -8.78 14.10 9.35
CA GLY A 56 -8.17 15.38 9.66
C GLY A 56 -7.99 15.63 11.15
N ILE A 57 -6.79 16.02 11.55
CA ILE A 57 -6.44 16.43 12.91
C ILE A 57 -5.72 17.78 12.91
N GLY A 58 -6.35 18.79 13.52
CA GLY A 58 -5.85 20.16 13.47
C GLY A 58 -5.95 20.78 12.07
N THR A 59 -5.03 21.71 11.76
CA THR A 59 -5.05 22.49 10.51
C THR A 59 -4.22 21.88 9.38
N ALA A 60 -3.14 21.14 9.72
CA ALA A 60 -2.18 20.60 8.75
C ALA A 60 -1.97 19.08 8.87
N GLY A 61 -2.60 18.42 9.85
CA GLY A 61 -2.41 16.99 10.12
C GLY A 61 -3.56 16.13 9.63
N GLN A 62 -3.26 14.90 9.22
CA GLN A 62 -4.22 13.82 9.00
C GLN A 62 -3.67 12.52 9.58
N LEU A 63 -4.50 11.73 10.25
CA LEU A 63 -4.22 10.31 10.47
C LEU A 63 -4.57 9.55 9.19
N SER A 64 -3.71 8.62 8.78
CA SER A 64 -3.94 7.78 7.61
C SER A 64 -4.10 6.32 7.98
N LEU A 65 -4.97 5.61 7.26
CA LEU A 65 -5.04 4.16 7.24
C LEU A 65 -4.99 3.70 5.78
N THR A 66 -3.91 3.03 5.40
CA THR A 66 -3.62 2.59 4.03
C THR A 66 -3.81 1.10 3.90
N THR A 67 -4.52 0.69 2.85
CA THR A 67 -4.53 -0.70 2.38
C THR A 67 -4.58 -0.80 0.86
N GLY A 68 -4.44 -2.00 0.31
CA GLY A 68 -4.48 -2.21 -1.13
C GLY A 68 -3.90 -3.55 -1.55
N PHE A 69 -3.53 -3.62 -2.82
CA PHE A 69 -2.94 -4.81 -3.42
C PHE A 69 -1.93 -4.38 -4.49
N ILE A 70 -0.69 -4.85 -4.37
CA ILE A 70 0.39 -4.61 -5.34
C ILE A 70 0.95 -5.95 -5.76
N SER A 71 1.11 -6.18 -7.06
CA SER A 71 1.64 -7.44 -7.60
C SER A 71 2.93 -7.20 -8.36
N PHE A 72 3.91 -8.05 -8.10
CA PHE A 72 5.21 -8.12 -8.74
C PHE A 72 5.33 -9.47 -9.45
N SER A 73 5.90 -9.48 -10.64
CA SER A 73 6.26 -10.72 -11.33
C SER A 73 7.76 -10.93 -11.24
N ALA A 74 8.20 -12.17 -11.07
CA ALA A 74 9.63 -12.48 -11.14
C ALA A 74 10.18 -12.16 -12.54
N LYS A 75 11.49 -11.93 -12.61
CA LYS A 75 12.23 -11.90 -13.87
C LYS A 75 12.23 -13.30 -14.49
N SER A 76 12.26 -13.35 -15.83
CA SER A 76 12.15 -14.61 -16.59
C SER A 76 13.28 -15.56 -16.23
N GLU A 77 14.49 -15.04 -16.11
CA GLU A 77 15.71 -15.79 -15.80
C GLU A 77 15.59 -16.51 -14.45
N PHE A 78 14.95 -15.87 -13.47
CA PHE A 78 14.72 -16.45 -12.15
C PHE A 78 13.59 -17.49 -12.16
N ALA A 79 12.52 -17.23 -12.92
CA ALA A 79 11.42 -18.18 -13.08
C ALA A 79 11.89 -19.47 -13.78
N ASP A 80 12.68 -19.33 -14.85
CA ASP A 80 13.25 -20.43 -15.62
C ASP A 80 14.23 -21.26 -14.78
N LEU A 81 15.08 -20.62 -13.96
CA LEU A 81 16.00 -21.30 -13.04
C LEU A 81 15.26 -22.22 -12.05
N LEU A 82 14.06 -21.82 -11.62
CA LEU A 82 13.22 -22.60 -10.70
C LEU A 82 12.26 -23.55 -11.42
N GLY A 83 12.35 -23.67 -12.75
CA GLY A 83 11.47 -24.53 -13.56
C GLY A 83 10.00 -24.11 -13.50
N ALA A 84 9.72 -22.82 -13.27
CA ALA A 84 8.39 -22.28 -13.13
C ALA A 84 8.02 -21.40 -14.33
N ASP A 85 6.84 -21.61 -14.91
CA ASP A 85 6.30 -20.74 -15.97
C ASP A 85 6.05 -19.31 -15.46
N LYS A 86 5.67 -19.17 -14.19
CA LYS A 86 5.36 -17.88 -13.59
C LYS A 86 5.54 -17.89 -12.08
N ILE A 87 6.29 -16.91 -11.59
CA ILE A 87 6.40 -16.58 -10.17
C ILE A 87 5.85 -15.17 -9.96
N THR A 88 4.96 -15.01 -8.99
CA THR A 88 4.31 -13.75 -8.67
C THR A 88 4.36 -13.52 -7.17
N SER A 89 4.78 -12.32 -6.78
CA SER A 89 4.75 -11.86 -5.40
C SER A 89 3.68 -10.78 -5.26
N THR A 90 2.94 -10.77 -4.16
CA THR A 90 1.85 -9.82 -3.92
C THR A 90 2.00 -9.20 -2.55
N VAL A 91 1.59 -7.94 -2.41
CA VAL A 91 1.67 -7.18 -1.17
C VAL A 91 0.33 -6.56 -0.86
N VAL A 92 -0.21 -6.86 0.32
CA VAL A 92 -1.39 -6.23 0.91
C VAL A 92 -0.96 -5.48 2.17
N PRO A 93 -0.68 -4.16 2.07
CA PRO A 93 -0.32 -3.37 3.23
C PRO A 93 -1.57 -3.09 4.08
N ILE A 94 -1.40 -3.02 5.40
CA ILE A 94 -2.39 -2.54 6.37
C ILE A 94 -1.63 -1.63 7.33
N LEU A 95 -1.52 -0.35 6.97
CA LEU A 95 -0.62 0.59 7.64
C LEU A 95 -1.39 1.78 8.20
N ALA A 96 -1.13 2.14 9.45
CA ALA A 96 -1.56 3.40 10.02
C ALA A 96 -0.43 4.43 9.91
N GLY A 97 -0.75 5.70 9.73
CA GLY A 97 0.26 6.75 9.59
C GLY A 97 -0.20 8.13 10.00
N TYR A 98 0.74 9.05 9.94
CA TYR A 98 0.50 10.47 10.16
C TYR A 98 0.96 11.24 8.93
N ARG A 99 0.05 11.97 8.30
CA ARG A 99 0.32 12.83 7.15
C ARG A 99 0.36 14.29 7.62
N HIS A 100 1.45 14.97 7.35
CA HIS A 100 1.61 16.39 7.62
C HIS A 100 1.73 17.18 6.32
N HIS A 101 0.95 18.26 6.19
CA HIS A 101 0.89 19.09 4.99
C HIS A 101 1.76 20.35 5.08
N PHE A 102 2.43 20.68 3.98
CA PHE A 102 3.25 21.86 3.78
C PHE A 102 2.91 22.49 2.42
N SER A 103 1.97 23.44 2.38
CA SER A 103 1.66 24.23 1.17
C SER A 103 1.48 23.39 -0.11
N GLY A 104 0.66 22.33 -0.04
CA GLY A 104 0.39 21.40 -1.13
C GLY A 104 1.28 20.16 -1.15
N PHE A 105 2.46 20.20 -0.52
CA PHE A 105 3.27 19.03 -0.26
C PHE A 105 2.82 18.31 1.02
N PHE A 106 3.19 17.04 1.16
CA PHE A 106 3.06 16.33 2.43
C PHE A 106 4.18 15.33 2.64
N VAL A 107 4.37 14.96 3.91
CA VAL A 107 5.16 13.79 4.32
C VAL A 107 4.25 12.86 5.12
N GLU A 108 4.51 11.56 5.04
CA GLU A 108 3.65 10.54 5.65
C GLU A 108 4.45 9.30 6.09
N PRO A 109 5.00 9.27 7.32
CA PRO A 109 5.41 8.03 7.95
C PRO A 109 4.20 7.14 8.27
N GLN A 110 4.38 5.83 8.08
CA GLN A 110 3.37 4.79 8.29
C GLN A 110 4.02 3.55 8.90
N VAL A 111 3.25 2.83 9.69
CA VAL A 111 3.64 1.58 10.35
C VAL A 111 2.44 0.66 10.50
N GLY A 112 2.66 -0.65 10.46
CA GLY A 112 1.62 -1.63 10.67
C GLY A 112 2.05 -3.00 10.22
N TYR A 113 1.15 -3.67 9.52
CA TYR A 113 1.31 -5.05 9.10
C TYR A 113 1.14 -5.16 7.60
N GLY A 114 1.93 -6.00 6.95
CA GLY A 114 1.79 -6.31 5.54
C GLY A 114 1.65 -7.81 5.35
N ILE A 115 0.76 -8.22 4.45
CA ILE A 115 0.63 -9.61 4.02
C ILE A 115 1.31 -9.73 2.67
N TYR A 116 2.32 -10.59 2.60
CA TYR A 116 3.11 -10.85 1.41
C TYR A 116 2.83 -12.26 0.93
N GLY A 117 2.29 -12.35 -0.28
CA GLY A 117 1.94 -13.61 -0.92
C GLY A 117 2.96 -13.98 -1.98
N GLY A 118 3.29 -15.26 -2.09
CA GLY A 118 4.05 -15.84 -3.18
C GLY A 118 3.18 -16.84 -3.92
N LYS A 119 3.23 -16.82 -5.26
CA LYS A 119 2.58 -17.82 -6.10
C LYS A 119 3.56 -18.31 -7.16
N ILE A 120 3.70 -19.62 -7.26
CA ILE A 120 4.52 -20.30 -8.27
C ILE A 120 3.59 -21.18 -9.11
N LYS A 121 3.72 -21.08 -10.43
CA LYS A 121 3.01 -21.92 -11.41
C LYS A 121 4.03 -22.54 -12.37
N GLY A 122 3.90 -23.84 -12.63
CA GLY A 122 4.64 -24.58 -13.65
C GLY A 122 3.82 -25.75 -14.18
N GLY A 123 3.52 -25.76 -15.48
CA GLY A 123 2.60 -26.71 -16.10
C GLY A 123 1.23 -26.70 -15.41
N ASP A 124 0.76 -27.89 -15.01
CA ASP A 124 -0.50 -28.08 -14.28
C ASP A 124 -0.38 -27.84 -12.77
N PHE A 125 0.84 -27.62 -12.26
CA PHE A 125 1.09 -27.38 -10.84
C PHE A 125 1.04 -25.88 -10.51
N ALA A 126 0.33 -25.53 -9.45
CA ALA A 126 0.33 -24.20 -8.87
C ALA A 126 0.33 -24.30 -7.35
N THR A 127 1.26 -23.59 -6.71
CA THR A 127 1.30 -23.43 -5.25
C THR A 127 1.29 -21.96 -4.89
N SER A 128 0.69 -21.63 -3.75
CA SER A 128 0.69 -20.27 -3.21
C SER A 128 0.79 -20.32 -1.71
N ASP A 129 1.58 -19.43 -1.15
CA ASP A 129 1.67 -19.20 0.28
C ASP A 129 1.60 -17.71 0.58
N SER A 130 1.27 -17.36 1.82
CA SER A 130 1.26 -15.98 2.26
C SER A 130 1.68 -15.87 3.70
N GLU A 131 2.55 -14.89 3.95
CA GLU A 131 3.05 -14.62 5.27
C GLU A 131 2.85 -13.15 5.62
N GLY A 132 2.65 -12.89 6.90
CA GLY A 132 2.53 -11.54 7.40
C GLY A 132 3.74 -11.13 8.22
N ALA A 133 4.08 -9.84 8.13
CA ALA A 133 5.19 -9.28 8.87
C ALA A 133 5.00 -7.79 9.18
N PHE A 134 5.81 -7.32 10.13
CA PHE A 134 5.91 -5.92 10.44
C PHE A 134 6.30 -5.14 9.17
N THR A 135 5.59 -4.07 8.90
CA THR A 135 5.80 -3.25 7.71
C THR A 135 5.75 -1.79 8.10
N TRP A 136 6.68 -1.01 7.55
CA TRP A 136 6.68 0.44 7.68
C TRP A 136 6.84 1.08 6.31
N ALA A 137 6.43 2.33 6.19
CA ALA A 137 6.65 3.12 4.99
C ALA A 137 6.91 4.58 5.35
N ALA A 138 7.72 5.25 4.53
CA ALA A 138 7.91 6.68 4.58
C ALA A 138 7.60 7.25 3.20
N GLY A 139 6.63 8.15 3.13
CA GLY A 139 6.17 8.75 1.89
C GLY A 139 6.26 10.26 1.87
N VAL A 140 6.36 10.80 0.67
CA VAL A 140 6.21 12.22 0.36
C VAL A 140 5.30 12.36 -0.85
N GLY A 141 4.66 13.52 -1.01
CA GLY A 141 3.87 13.78 -2.19
C GLY A 141 3.44 15.23 -2.33
N TYR A 142 2.72 15.48 -3.42
CA TYR A 142 2.18 16.77 -3.78
C TYR A 142 0.73 16.62 -4.21
N ILE A 143 -0.10 17.58 -3.79
CA ILE A 143 -1.53 17.62 -4.06
C ILE A 143 -1.83 18.88 -4.86
N TYR A 144 -2.42 18.68 -6.04
CA TYR A 144 -2.99 19.75 -6.85
C TYR A 144 -4.49 19.54 -6.98
N LYS A 145 -5.27 20.43 -6.35
CA LYS A 145 -6.72 20.27 -6.18
C LYS A 145 -7.03 18.94 -5.48
N ASN A 146 -7.65 17.99 -6.18
CA ASN A 146 -7.96 16.66 -5.67
C ASN A 146 -6.98 15.59 -6.14
N ALA A 147 -6.12 15.88 -7.13
CA ALA A 147 -5.14 14.93 -7.63
C ALA A 147 -3.89 14.93 -6.73
N GLU A 148 -3.35 13.74 -6.50
CA GLU A 148 -2.14 13.51 -5.71
C GLU A 148 -1.13 12.71 -6.52
N ILE A 149 0.12 13.15 -6.50
CA ILE A 149 1.28 12.35 -6.90
C ILE A 149 2.17 12.16 -5.67
N GLY A 150 2.69 10.95 -5.49
CA GLY A 150 3.55 10.66 -4.35
C GLY A 150 4.57 9.58 -4.64
N ALA A 151 5.58 9.54 -3.80
CA ALA A 151 6.55 8.46 -3.72
C ALA A 151 6.62 7.96 -2.28
N ARG A 152 6.80 6.65 -2.10
CA ARG A 152 7.03 6.06 -0.78
C ARG A 152 8.06 4.96 -0.86
N TYR A 153 8.90 4.85 0.15
CA TYR A 153 9.60 3.61 0.43
C TYR A 153 8.73 2.77 1.38
N GLN A 154 8.49 1.51 1.05
CA GLN A 154 7.84 0.54 1.93
C GLN A 154 8.81 -0.60 2.18
N SER A 155 9.02 -0.94 3.45
CA SER A 155 9.85 -2.06 3.86
C SER A 155 9.07 -2.97 4.80
N MET A 156 9.27 -4.26 4.58
CA MET A 156 8.87 -5.34 5.45
C MET A 156 10.08 -5.83 6.23
N SER A 157 9.88 -6.23 7.48
CA SER A 157 10.93 -6.87 8.26
C SER A 157 10.38 -8.09 8.99
N LYS A 158 11.08 -9.22 8.84
CA LYS A 158 10.74 -10.48 9.48
C LYS A 158 12.03 -11.24 9.79
N ASP A 159 12.13 -11.76 11.01
CA ASP A 159 13.24 -12.64 11.45
C ASP A 159 14.65 -12.09 11.18
N GLY A 160 14.81 -10.76 11.23
CA GLY A 160 16.09 -10.07 10.99
C GLY A 160 16.37 -9.74 9.52
N GLU A 161 15.56 -10.24 8.58
CA GLU A 161 15.62 -9.90 7.17
C GLU A 161 14.65 -8.77 6.83
N SER A 162 15.01 -7.97 5.82
CA SER A 162 14.15 -6.89 5.34
C SER A 162 14.06 -6.87 3.83
N SER A 163 12.89 -6.53 3.33
CA SER A 163 12.59 -6.54 1.92
C SER A 163 11.68 -5.36 1.59
N GLY A 164 11.94 -4.65 0.50
CA GLY A 164 11.27 -3.38 0.26
C GLY A 164 11.12 -3.03 -1.22
N PHE A 165 10.37 -1.95 -1.44
CA PHE A 165 10.21 -1.34 -2.76
C PHE A 165 9.98 0.17 -2.62
N VAL A 166 10.33 0.90 -3.68
CA VAL A 166 9.92 2.29 -3.89
C VAL A 166 8.63 2.30 -4.69
N GLY A 167 7.54 2.81 -4.11
CA GLY A 167 6.26 3.00 -4.77
C GLY A 167 6.12 4.41 -5.33
N ILE A 168 5.78 4.55 -6.61
CA ILE A 168 5.31 5.79 -7.24
C ILE A 168 3.80 5.70 -7.38
N ARG A 169 3.07 6.71 -6.91
CA ARG A 169 1.62 6.66 -6.77
C ARG A 169 0.93 7.87 -7.38
N LEU A 170 -0.14 7.60 -8.12
CA LEU A 170 -1.08 8.60 -8.63
C LEU A 170 -2.45 8.33 -8.02
N ALA A 171 -3.08 9.34 -7.45
CA ALA A 171 -4.30 9.18 -6.69
C ALA A 171 -5.26 10.37 -6.78
N TYR A 172 -6.50 10.12 -6.38
CA TYR A 172 -7.55 11.13 -6.28
C TYR A 172 -8.11 11.16 -4.85
N ASN A 173 -8.26 12.37 -4.31
CA ASN A 173 -8.79 12.66 -2.98
C ASN A 173 -10.28 13.02 -3.06
N PHE A 174 -11.13 12.15 -2.53
CA PHE A 174 -12.55 12.36 -2.33
C PHE A 174 -12.79 12.93 -0.94
N SER A 175 -13.27 14.16 -0.84
CA SER A 175 -13.65 14.76 0.44
C SER A 175 -14.92 14.10 0.99
N LEU A 176 -14.91 13.80 2.29
CA LEU A 176 -16.05 13.20 3.00
C LEU A 176 -16.92 14.24 3.74
N GLY A 177 -16.56 15.52 3.67
CA GLY A 177 -17.35 16.64 4.18
C GLY A 177 -18.05 17.37 3.04
N GLY A 178 -19.37 17.54 3.15
CA GLY A 178 -20.20 18.24 2.18
C GLY A 178 -19.72 19.65 1.91
N ASN A 179 -19.92 20.09 0.67
CA ASN A 179 -19.73 21.49 0.28
C ASN A 179 -20.39 22.42 1.31
N LYS A 180 -19.69 23.50 1.66
CA LYS A 180 -20.33 24.66 2.27
C LYS A 180 -21.42 25.19 1.35
#